data_AF-A0A2N1QBK2-F1
#
_entry.id   AF-A0A2N1QBK2-F1
#
_cell.length_a   1.000
_cell.length_b   1.000
_cell.length_c   1.000
_cell.angle_alpha   90.00
_cell.angle_beta   90.00
_cell.angle_gamma   90.00
#
_symmetry.space_group_name_H-M   'P 1'
#
loop_
_entity.id
_entity.type
_entity.pdbx_description
1 polymer ?
#
loop_
_entity_poly.entity_id
_entity_poly.type
_entity_poly.pdbx_seq_one_letter_code
_entity_poly.pdbx_strand_id
1 'polypeptide(L)'
;MLSLLVIVLLMTFFLYTDEKISLQLLYQKDNNIYYHLMMGKIVSFLMPFLVTILLMDHDQPYLKPLFSYFGRSFVLIHKMILYFLIITWIYGVIILFYHLLPSLMTHYYILNNQAIHFLIHIYLDGLILSIFILLLIKERYKAFAILIPLFYTLIGWLYEDYQIPFIYYLFPVYSSFFSGFTLAYLYKLCYILLGLAITAKLMLHEEIK
;
A
#
# COMPACT_ATOMS: atom_id res chain seq x y z
N MET A 1 12.75 -8.53 0.26
CA MET A 1 12.79 -7.09 0.59
C MET A 1 13.73 -6.33 -0.33
N LEU A 2 15.05 -6.63 -0.32
CA LEU A 2 16.03 -5.95 -1.18
C LEU A 2 15.77 -6.16 -2.68
N SER A 3 15.33 -7.35 -3.09
CA SER A 3 14.91 -7.67 -4.46
C SER A 3 13.70 -6.86 -4.95
N LEU A 4 12.73 -6.61 -4.08
CA LEU A 4 11.53 -5.81 -4.39
C LEU A 4 11.88 -4.32 -4.56
N LEU A 5 12.81 -3.84 -3.73
CA LEU A 5 13.40 -2.52 -3.82
C LEU A 5 14.11 -2.32 -5.16
N VAL A 6 14.90 -3.32 -5.58
CA VAL A 6 15.59 -3.34 -6.89
C VAL A 6 14.59 -3.35 -8.06
N ILE A 7 13.44 -4.03 -7.93
CA ILE A 7 12.39 -4.01 -8.96
C ILE A 7 11.78 -2.62 -9.12
N VAL A 8 11.48 -1.91 -8.02
CA VAL A 8 10.98 -0.52 -8.06
C VAL A 8 12.03 0.42 -8.67
N LEU A 9 13.31 0.20 -8.37
CA LEU A 9 14.45 0.94 -8.91
C LEU A 9 14.65 0.69 -10.42
N LEU A 10 14.48 -0.55 -10.88
CA LEU A 10 14.52 -0.91 -12.30
C LEU A 10 13.34 -0.30 -13.06
N MET A 11 12.14 -0.35 -12.50
CA MET A 11 10.91 0.20 -13.11
C MET A 11 11.00 1.72 -13.30
N THR A 12 11.57 2.44 -12.33
CA THR A 12 11.81 3.89 -12.45
C THR A 12 12.90 4.20 -13.49
N PHE A 13 13.90 3.34 -13.65
CA PHE A 13 14.89 3.45 -14.72
C PHE A 13 14.28 3.25 -16.11
N PHE A 14 13.31 2.33 -16.25
CA PHE A 14 12.57 2.12 -17.50
C PHE A 14 11.72 3.33 -17.93
N LEU A 15 11.30 4.17 -16.97
CA LEU A 15 10.56 5.40 -17.25
C LEU A 15 11.46 6.58 -17.65
N TYR A 16 12.78 6.40 -17.60
CA TYR A 16 13.71 7.44 -18.00
C TYR A 16 13.72 7.59 -19.52
N THR A 17 13.27 8.74 -20.00
CA THR A 17 13.43 9.13 -21.40
C THR A 17 14.81 9.75 -21.59
N ASP A 18 15.66 9.11 -22.40
CA ASP A 18 17.01 9.59 -22.79
C ASP A 18 16.91 10.77 -23.79
N GLU A 19 16.13 11.79 -23.42
CA GLU A 19 15.94 13.00 -24.21
C GLU A 19 17.00 14.04 -23.87
N LYS A 20 17.41 14.83 -24.87
CA LYS A 20 18.32 15.96 -24.67
C LYS A 20 17.74 16.93 -23.64
N ILE A 21 18.60 17.47 -22.78
CA ILE A 21 18.25 18.43 -21.70
C ILE A 21 17.40 19.59 -22.23
N SER A 22 17.68 20.09 -23.44
CA SER A 22 16.92 21.19 -24.05
C SER A 22 15.44 20.85 -24.29
N LEU A 23 15.14 19.62 -24.70
CA LEU A 23 13.76 19.14 -24.90
C LEU A 23 13.06 18.90 -23.56
N GLN A 24 13.78 18.35 -22.59
CA GLN A 24 13.26 18.15 -21.22
C GLN A 24 12.83 19.47 -20.58
N LEU A 25 13.58 20.54 -20.77
CA LEU A 25 13.24 21.88 -20.27
C LEU A 25 12.08 22.52 -21.05
N LEU A 26 12.00 22.28 -22.37
CA LEU A 26 10.94 22.83 -23.21
C LEU A 26 9.56 22.26 -22.83
N TYR A 27 9.48 20.94 -22.60
CA TYR A 27 8.25 20.22 -22.23
C TYR A 27 8.20 19.82 -20.75
N GLN A 28 8.79 20.65 -19.88
CA GLN A 28 8.97 20.33 -18.46
C GLN A 28 7.67 19.92 -17.76
N LYS A 29 6.57 20.64 -18.00
CA LYS A 29 5.28 20.39 -17.34
C LYS A 29 4.68 19.06 -17.75
N ASP A 30 4.68 18.77 -19.04
CA ASP A 30 4.08 17.56 -19.60
C ASP A 30 4.87 16.32 -19.17
N ASN A 31 6.20 16.41 -19.20
CA ASN A 31 7.09 15.34 -18.73
C ASN A 31 6.94 15.08 -17.23
N ASN A 32 6.76 16.13 -16.42
CA ASN A 32 6.53 15.97 -14.98
C ASN A 32 5.17 15.30 -14.69
N ILE A 33 4.11 15.72 -15.39
CA ILE A 33 2.77 15.09 -15.28
C ILE A 33 2.84 13.63 -15.70
N TYR A 34 3.46 13.34 -16.85
CA TYR A 34 3.64 11.99 -17.36
C TYR A 34 4.36 11.09 -16.35
N TYR A 35 5.46 11.57 -15.78
CA TYR A 35 6.19 10.85 -14.74
C TYR A 35 5.29 10.52 -13.54
N HIS A 36 4.58 11.50 -13.00
CA HIS A 36 3.72 11.30 -11.83
C HIS A 36 2.58 10.32 -12.11
N LEU A 37 1.97 10.37 -13.30
CA LEU A 37 0.90 9.45 -13.69
C LEU A 37 1.42 8.01 -13.87
N MET A 38 2.52 7.83 -14.60
CA MET A 38 3.07 6.50 -14.86
C MET A 38 3.60 5.86 -13.58
N MET A 39 4.38 6.61 -12.80
CA MET A 39 4.89 6.12 -11.53
C MET A 39 3.75 5.87 -10.54
N GLY A 40 2.70 6.70 -10.56
CA GLY A 40 1.48 6.47 -9.77
C GLY A 40 0.82 5.13 -10.10
N LYS A 41 0.61 4.83 -11.39
CA LYS A 41 0.05 3.53 -11.82
C LYS A 41 0.89 2.36 -11.36
N ILE A 42 2.21 2.42 -11.54
CA ILE A 42 3.15 1.37 -11.11
C ILE A 42 3.05 1.15 -9.59
N VAL A 43 3.07 2.23 -8.80
CA VAL A 43 2.97 2.15 -7.34
C VAL A 43 1.61 1.57 -6.91
N SER A 44 0.51 2.03 -7.50
CA SER A 44 -0.84 1.52 -7.19
C SER A 44 -0.99 0.02 -7.49
N PHE A 45 -0.31 -0.46 -8.53
CA PHE A 45 -0.31 -1.86 -8.91
C PHE A 45 0.57 -2.70 -7.98
N LEU A 46 1.80 -2.25 -7.67
CA LEU A 46 2.77 -3.03 -6.89
C LEU A 46 2.44 -3.12 -5.39
N MET A 47 1.89 -2.04 -4.82
CA MET A 47 1.67 -1.94 -3.36
C MET A 47 0.82 -3.07 -2.78
N PRO A 48 -0.35 -3.42 -3.36
CA PRO A 48 -1.16 -4.53 -2.88
C PRO A 48 -0.38 -5.85 -2.81
N PHE A 49 0.40 -6.18 -3.84
CA PHE A 49 1.21 -7.40 -3.88
C PHE A 49 2.35 -7.36 -2.87
N LEU A 50 2.96 -6.20 -2.64
CA LEU A 50 4.03 -6.08 -1.66
C LEU A 50 3.50 -6.35 -0.24
N VAL A 51 2.38 -5.72 0.10
CA VAL A 51 1.70 -5.91 1.39
C VAL A 51 1.30 -7.38 1.58
N THR A 52 0.78 -8.04 0.55
CA THR A 52 0.37 -9.45 0.67
C THR A 52 1.55 -10.37 0.91
N ILE A 53 2.61 -10.27 0.11
CA ILE A 53 3.82 -11.10 0.23
C ILE A 53 4.42 -10.97 1.63
N LEU A 54 4.48 -9.75 2.16
CA LEU A 54 5.00 -9.49 3.50
C LEU A 54 4.20 -10.19 4.61
N LEU A 55 2.87 -10.24 4.45
CA LEU A 55 1.98 -10.84 5.44
C LEU A 55 1.86 -12.36 5.28
N MET A 56 2.21 -12.93 4.12
CA MET A 56 2.20 -14.39 3.92
C MET A 56 3.13 -15.12 4.89
N ASP A 57 4.23 -14.46 5.28
CA ASP A 57 5.18 -14.94 6.27
C ASP A 57 4.69 -14.75 7.72
N HIS A 58 3.38 -14.59 7.93
CA HIS A 58 2.80 -14.40 9.26
C HIS A 58 3.01 -15.60 10.19
N ASP A 59 2.81 -16.83 9.73
CA ASP A 59 2.85 -18.01 10.62
C ASP A 59 4.24 -18.63 10.71
N GLN A 60 5.18 -17.90 11.30
CA GLN A 60 6.52 -18.43 11.51
C GLN A 60 6.53 -19.31 12.78
N PRO A 61 7.08 -20.54 12.72
CA PRO A 61 7.02 -21.49 13.82
C PRO A 61 7.77 -21.01 15.08
N TYR A 62 8.76 -20.11 14.94
CA TYR A 62 9.51 -19.56 16.07
C TYR A 62 8.69 -18.62 16.97
N LEU A 63 7.51 -18.17 16.54
CA LEU A 63 6.63 -17.35 17.38
C LEU A 63 5.86 -18.19 18.40
N LYS A 64 5.72 -19.50 18.16
CA LYS A 64 4.93 -20.39 19.03
C LYS A 64 5.45 -20.47 20.48
N PRO A 65 6.78 -20.56 20.72
CA PRO A 65 7.30 -20.55 22.09
C PRO A 65 7.03 -19.24 22.84
N LEU A 66 6.92 -18.09 22.16
CA LEU A 66 6.66 -16.81 22.85
C LEU A 66 5.28 -16.76 23.50
N PHE A 67 4.31 -17.51 22.96
CA PHE A 67 2.96 -17.58 23.52
C PHE A 67 2.93 -18.17 24.93
N SER A 68 3.84 -19.10 25.27
CA SER A 68 3.89 -19.70 26.61
C SER A 68 4.50 -18.77 27.66
N TYR A 69 5.33 -17.80 27.26
CA TYR A 69 6.03 -16.90 28.20
C TYR A 69 5.29 -15.59 28.46
N PHE A 70 4.75 -14.95 27.42
CA PHE A 70 4.16 -13.61 27.52
C PHE A 70 2.63 -13.60 27.42
N GLY A 71 2.02 -14.75 27.12
CA GLY A 71 0.60 -14.85 26.82
C GLY A 71 0.28 -14.54 25.36
N ARG A 72 -0.77 -15.19 24.85
CA ARG A 72 -1.13 -15.15 23.43
C ARG A 72 -1.55 -13.76 22.95
N SER A 73 -2.36 -13.06 23.73
CA SER A 73 -2.88 -11.72 23.40
C SER A 73 -1.77 -10.67 23.27
N PHE A 74 -0.82 -10.66 24.21
CA PHE A 74 0.31 -9.75 24.19
C PHE A 74 1.18 -9.93 22.94
N VAL A 75 1.53 -11.18 22.62
CA VAL A 75 2.35 -11.50 21.43
C VAL A 75 1.64 -11.11 20.14
N LEU A 76 0.32 -11.32 20.05
CA LEU A 76 -0.46 -10.95 18.87
C LEU A 76 -0.51 -9.43 18.66
N ILE A 77 -0.74 -8.64 19.70
CA ILE A 77 -0.75 -7.17 19.60
C ILE A 77 0.62 -6.66 19.13
N HIS A 78 1.71 -7.15 19.72
CA HIS A 78 3.07 -6.74 19.33
C HIS A 78 3.38 -7.12 17.89
N LYS A 79 2.90 -8.29 17.45
CA LYS A 79 3.04 -8.73 16.07
C LYS A 79 2.29 -7.83 15.10
N MET A 80 1.06 -7.42 15.42
CA MET A 80 0.31 -6.44 14.63
C MET A 80 1.11 -5.14 14.51
N ILE A 81 1.54 -4.56 15.63
CA ILE A 81 2.34 -3.31 15.67
C ILE A 81 3.59 -3.43 14.80
N LEU A 82 4.28 -4.57 14.87
CA LEU A 82 5.47 -4.83 14.05
C LEU A 82 5.13 -4.84 12.54
N TYR A 83 4.02 -5.43 12.11
CA TYR A 83 3.61 -5.35 10.70
C TYR A 83 3.27 -3.93 10.27
N PHE A 84 2.56 -3.16 11.10
CA PHE A 84 2.31 -1.74 10.82
C PHE A 84 3.63 -0.97 10.64
N LEU A 85 4.62 -1.22 11.50
CA LEU A 85 5.93 -0.57 11.42
C LEU A 85 6.72 -0.99 10.18
N ILE A 86 6.71 -2.26 9.80
CA ILE A 86 7.40 -2.69 8.58
C ILE A 86 6.71 -2.10 7.35
N ILE A 87 5.37 -2.05 7.31
CA ILE A 87 4.63 -1.41 6.23
C ILE A 87 4.98 0.08 6.16
N THR A 88 4.96 0.82 7.28
CA THR A 88 5.33 2.24 7.28
C THR A 88 6.75 2.47 6.78
N TRP A 89 7.70 1.60 7.16
CA TRP A 89 9.08 1.66 6.70
C TRP A 89 9.18 1.44 5.18
N ILE A 90 8.50 0.44 4.64
CA ILE A 90 8.47 0.16 3.19
C ILE A 90 7.88 1.35 2.42
N TYR A 91 6.80 1.94 2.92
CA TYR A 91 6.23 3.13 2.31
C TYR A 91 7.20 4.31 2.34
N GLY A 92 7.90 4.54 3.46
CA GLY A 92 8.93 5.57 3.57
C GLY A 92 10.04 5.39 2.53
N VAL A 93 10.49 4.15 2.33
CA VAL A 93 11.46 3.81 1.29
C VAL A 93 10.90 4.12 -0.11
N ILE A 94 9.68 3.71 -0.42
CA ILE A 94 9.09 3.95 -1.74
C ILE A 94 8.89 5.43 -2.02
N ILE A 95 8.46 6.22 -1.03
CA ILE A 95 8.36 7.68 -1.13
C ILE A 95 9.73 8.29 -1.43
N LEU A 96 10.77 7.85 -0.70
CA LEU A 96 12.13 8.32 -0.93
C LEU A 96 12.55 8.05 -2.38
N PHE A 97 12.37 6.83 -2.89
CA PHE A 97 12.72 6.50 -4.28
C PHE A 97 11.85 7.23 -5.32
N TYR A 98 10.56 7.43 -5.04
CA TYR A 98 9.62 8.15 -5.91
C TYR A 98 10.07 9.60 -6.18
N HIS A 99 10.66 10.27 -5.18
CA HIS A 99 11.10 11.66 -5.28
C HIS A 99 12.60 11.81 -5.58
N LEU A 100 13.45 10.97 -4.97
CA LEU A 100 14.91 11.10 -5.05
C LEU A 100 15.44 10.72 -6.44
N LEU A 101 14.98 9.63 -7.03
CA LEU A 101 15.47 9.20 -8.35
C LEU A 101 15.22 10.23 -9.47
N PRO A 102 14.00 10.74 -9.69
CA PRO A 102 13.78 11.72 -10.76
C PRO A 102 14.53 13.03 -10.47
N SER A 103 14.67 13.43 -9.20
CA SER A 103 15.43 14.62 -8.83
C SER A 103 16.93 14.54 -9.17
N LEU A 104 17.51 13.34 -9.16
CA LEU A 104 18.91 13.12 -9.51
C LEU A 104 19.12 12.90 -11.01
N MET A 105 18.17 12.27 -11.68
CA MET A 105 18.32 11.83 -13.08
C MET A 105 17.78 12.83 -14.09
N THR A 106 16.77 13.63 -13.73
CA THR A 106 16.01 14.48 -14.67
C THR A 106 15.98 15.93 -14.24
N HIS A 107 16.00 16.84 -15.22
CA HIS A 107 15.98 18.29 -14.98
C HIS A 107 14.56 18.88 -14.94
N TYR A 108 13.56 18.12 -15.39
CA TYR A 108 12.18 18.57 -15.46
C TYR A 108 11.40 18.35 -14.14
N TYR A 109 11.94 17.57 -13.21
CA TYR A 109 11.22 17.13 -12.03
C TYR A 109 10.89 18.30 -11.08
N ILE A 110 9.61 18.43 -10.74
CA ILE A 110 9.11 19.38 -9.74
C ILE A 110 8.21 18.62 -8.77
N LEU A 111 8.40 18.88 -7.47
CA LEU A 111 7.56 18.33 -6.41
C LEU A 111 6.10 18.76 -6.58
N ASN A 112 5.22 17.80 -6.79
CA ASN A 112 3.78 18.03 -6.91
C ASN A 112 3.05 17.63 -5.61
N ASN A 113 2.29 18.57 -5.02
CA ASN A 113 1.48 18.31 -3.83
C ASN A 113 0.44 17.20 -4.04
N GLN A 114 -0.10 17.06 -5.25
CA GLN A 114 -1.05 15.98 -5.57
C GLN A 114 -0.42 14.59 -5.44
N ALA A 115 0.88 14.47 -5.72
CA ALA A 115 1.61 13.21 -5.55
C ALA A 115 1.71 12.82 -4.07
N ILE A 116 1.86 13.79 -3.16
CA ILE A 116 1.86 13.54 -1.72
C ILE A 116 0.49 13.01 -1.26
N HIS A 117 -0.59 13.66 -1.69
CA HIS A 117 -1.96 13.20 -1.38
C HIS A 117 -2.23 11.78 -1.89
N PHE A 118 -1.80 11.50 -3.13
CA PHE A 118 -1.84 10.17 -3.72
C PHE A 118 -1.11 9.12 -2.86
N LEU A 119 0.14 9.41 -2.47
CA LEU A 119 0.96 8.49 -1.67
C LEU A 119 0.35 8.23 -0.28
N ILE A 120 -0.24 9.24 0.36
CA ILE A 120 -0.94 9.06 1.65
C ILE A 120 -2.15 8.14 1.49
N HIS A 121 -2.93 8.31 0.42
CA HIS A 121 -4.09 7.43 0.20
C HIS A 121 -3.70 5.98 -0.07
N ILE A 122 -2.64 5.76 -0.84
CA ILE A 122 -2.14 4.40 -1.09
C ILE A 122 -1.60 3.79 0.22
N TYR A 123 -0.90 4.58 1.05
CA TYR A 123 -0.48 4.12 2.38
C TYR A 123 -1.65 3.63 3.23
N LEU A 124 -2.73 4.42 3.30
CA LEU A 124 -3.94 4.02 4.03
C LEU A 124 -4.58 2.76 3.44
N ASP A 125 -4.58 2.60 2.12
CA ASP A 125 -5.07 1.39 1.48
C ASP A 125 -4.23 0.16 1.83
N GLY A 126 -2.91 0.32 1.88
CA GLY A 126 -2.00 -0.73 2.33
C GLY A 126 -2.29 -1.19 3.76
N LEU A 127 -2.68 -0.27 4.65
CA LEU A 127 -3.10 -0.61 6.01
C LEU A 127 -4.46 -1.33 6.05
N ILE A 128 -5.42 -0.90 5.25
CA ILE A 128 -6.72 -1.60 5.17
C ILE A 128 -6.53 -3.01 4.63
N LEU A 129 -5.76 -3.13 3.55
CA LEU A 129 -5.46 -4.40 2.88
C LEU A 129 -4.68 -5.34 3.81
N SER A 130 -3.76 -4.82 4.63
CA SER A 130 -3.04 -5.63 5.61
C SER A 130 -3.96 -6.23 6.67
N ILE A 131 -4.90 -5.46 7.18
CA ILE A 131 -5.89 -5.93 8.15
C ILE A 131 -6.77 -7.03 7.54
N PHE A 132 -7.26 -6.84 6.31
CA PHE A 132 -8.05 -7.86 5.61
C PHE A 132 -7.28 -9.17 5.42
N ILE A 133 -6.00 -9.10 5.07
CA ILE A 133 -5.16 -10.28 4.88
C ILE A 133 -4.89 -10.99 6.19
N LEU A 134 -4.63 -10.24 7.27
CA LEU A 134 -4.40 -10.80 8.60
C LEU A 134 -5.63 -11.55 9.12
N LEU A 135 -6.84 -11.11 8.77
CA LEU A 135 -8.08 -11.85 9.05
C LEU A 135 -8.11 -13.19 8.30
N LEU A 136 -7.72 -13.22 7.02
CA LEU A 136 -7.84 -14.40 6.15
C LEU A 136 -6.74 -15.45 6.34
N ILE A 137 -5.49 -15.04 6.58
CA ILE A 137 -4.36 -15.99 6.74
C ILE A 137 -4.57 -16.90 7.95
N LYS A 138 -5.24 -16.40 8.99
CA LYS A 138 -5.55 -17.15 10.21
C LYS A 138 -6.42 -18.39 9.95
N GLU A 139 -7.27 -18.36 8.92
CA GLU A 139 -8.22 -19.42 8.60
C GLU A 139 -7.67 -20.53 7.68
N ARG A 140 -6.34 -20.61 7.51
CA ARG A 140 -5.62 -21.57 6.61
C ARG A 140 -5.74 -21.27 5.12
N TYR A 141 -6.39 -20.19 4.71
CA TYR A 141 -6.57 -19.81 3.30
C TYR A 141 -5.40 -18.96 2.74
N LYS A 142 -4.15 -19.36 2.98
CA LYS A 142 -2.96 -18.60 2.52
C LYS A 142 -2.93 -18.39 1.01
N ALA A 143 -3.39 -19.37 0.23
CA ALA A 143 -3.46 -19.26 -1.23
C ALA A 143 -4.47 -18.21 -1.69
N PHE A 144 -5.59 -18.04 -0.98
CA PHE A 144 -6.59 -17.01 -1.30
C PHE A 144 -6.09 -15.59 -1.02
N ALA A 145 -5.06 -15.42 -0.19
CA ALA A 145 -4.48 -14.11 0.07
C ALA A 145 -3.87 -13.45 -1.19
N ILE A 146 -3.48 -14.25 -2.20
CA ILE A 146 -2.99 -13.76 -3.51
C ILE A 146 -4.14 -13.21 -4.38
N LEU A 147 -5.38 -13.66 -4.18
CA LEU A 147 -6.52 -13.15 -4.95
C LEU A 147 -6.95 -11.75 -4.51
N ILE A 148 -6.73 -11.39 -3.24
CA ILE A 148 -7.05 -10.08 -2.68
C ILE A 148 -6.39 -8.91 -3.44
N PRO A 149 -5.07 -8.90 -3.72
CA PRO A 149 -4.44 -7.82 -4.47
C PRO A 149 -4.93 -7.77 -5.93
N LEU A 150 -5.28 -8.91 -6.52
CA LEU A 150 -5.92 -8.94 -7.84
C LEU A 150 -7.30 -8.27 -7.80
N PHE A 151 -8.14 -8.58 -6.81
CA PHE A 151 -9.42 -7.89 -6.63
C PHE A 151 -9.25 -6.40 -6.36
N TYR A 152 -8.27 -6.01 -5.55
CA TYR A 152 -7.97 -4.61 -5.26
C TYR A 152 -7.62 -3.84 -6.55
N THR A 153 -6.74 -4.39 -7.38
CA THR A 153 -6.35 -3.75 -8.64
C THR A 153 -7.51 -3.66 -9.64
N LEU A 154 -8.33 -4.71 -9.75
CA LEU A 154 -9.54 -4.69 -10.59
C LEU A 154 -10.56 -3.63 -10.12
N ILE A 155 -10.78 -3.51 -8.81
CA ILE A 155 -11.65 -2.47 -8.24
C ILE A 155 -11.09 -1.08 -8.52
N GLY A 156 -9.77 -0.91 -8.41
CA GLY A 156 -9.09 0.34 -8.75
C GLY A 156 -9.37 0.77 -10.20
N TRP A 157 -9.27 -0.15 -11.16
CA TRP A 157 -9.60 0.13 -12.56
C TRP A 157 -11.09 0.47 -12.76
N LEU A 158 -11.99 -0.27 -12.12
CA LEU A 158 -13.43 0.02 -12.19
C LEU A 158 -13.78 1.42 -11.66
N TYR A 159 -13.05 1.94 -10.67
CA TYR A 159 -13.27 3.30 -10.18
C TYR A 159 -12.81 4.38 -11.14
N GLU A 160 -11.72 4.13 -11.88
CA GLU A 160 -11.28 5.07 -12.92
C GLU A 160 -12.35 5.21 -14.02
N ASP A 161 -13.06 4.12 -14.35
CA ASP A 161 -14.04 4.08 -15.44
C ASP A 161 -15.45 4.55 -15.04
N TYR A 162 -15.99 4.07 -13.91
CA TYR A 162 -17.44 4.17 -13.62
C TYR A 162 -17.81 5.12 -12.46
N GLN A 163 -16.85 5.56 -11.63
CA GLN A 163 -17.05 6.55 -10.55
C GLN A 163 -18.26 6.29 -9.62
N ILE A 164 -18.57 5.02 -9.32
CA ILE A 164 -19.76 4.65 -8.53
C ILE A 164 -19.48 4.85 -7.02
N PRO A 165 -20.14 5.80 -6.34
CA PRO A 165 -19.85 6.13 -4.93
C PRO A 165 -20.23 5.02 -3.96
N PHE A 166 -21.26 4.22 -4.28
CA PHE A 166 -21.70 3.11 -3.42
C PHE A 166 -20.61 2.05 -3.22
N ILE A 167 -19.90 1.71 -4.31
CA ILE A 167 -18.83 0.70 -4.25
C ILE A 167 -17.66 1.25 -3.42
N TYR A 168 -17.36 2.55 -3.52
CA TYR A 168 -16.31 3.20 -2.73
C TYR A 168 -16.53 3.09 -1.22
N TYR A 169 -17.79 3.19 -0.79
CA TYR A 169 -18.11 2.96 0.62
C TYR A 169 -17.88 1.50 1.02
N LEU A 170 -18.20 0.51 0.19
CA LEU A 170 -17.92 -0.89 0.51
C LEU A 170 -16.41 -1.18 0.57
N PHE A 171 -15.67 -0.71 -0.43
CA PHE A 171 -14.23 -0.91 -0.57
C PHE A 171 -13.53 0.42 -0.84
N PRO A 172 -12.99 1.07 0.20
CA PRO A 172 -12.40 2.40 0.09
C PRO A 172 -10.98 2.34 -0.51
N VAL A 173 -10.88 1.92 -1.77
CA VAL A 173 -9.65 1.92 -2.57
C VAL A 173 -9.42 3.31 -3.15
N TYR A 174 -8.16 3.70 -3.32
CA TYR A 174 -7.78 4.94 -3.97
C TYR A 174 -8.46 5.08 -5.34
N SER A 175 -9.00 6.27 -5.56
CA SER A 175 -9.37 6.77 -6.88
C SER A 175 -9.04 8.26 -6.93
N SER A 176 -8.68 8.75 -8.12
CA SER A 176 -8.39 10.15 -8.34
C SER A 176 -9.59 11.05 -7.97
N PHE A 177 -10.80 10.63 -8.34
CA PHE A 177 -12.04 11.35 -8.04
C PHE A 177 -12.31 11.47 -6.53
N PHE A 178 -12.32 10.35 -5.80
CA PHE A 178 -12.68 10.39 -4.37
C PHE A 178 -11.56 10.98 -3.49
N SER A 179 -10.31 10.97 -3.95
CA SER A 179 -9.18 11.56 -3.22
C SER A 179 -9.26 13.07 -3.02
N GLY A 180 -10.06 13.76 -3.83
CA GLY A 180 -10.29 15.21 -3.67
C GLY A 180 -11.13 15.57 -2.45
N PHE A 181 -11.89 14.61 -1.88
CA PHE A 181 -12.74 14.87 -0.71
C PHE A 181 -11.96 14.66 0.58
N THR A 182 -11.94 15.66 1.47
CA THR A 182 -11.31 15.56 2.79
C THR A 182 -11.87 14.43 3.65
N LEU A 183 -13.16 14.12 3.49
CA LEU A 183 -13.86 13.00 4.14
C LEU A 183 -13.27 11.62 3.79
N ALA A 184 -12.58 11.48 2.65
CA ALA A 184 -11.99 10.22 2.24
C ALA A 184 -10.92 9.72 3.21
N TYR A 185 -10.13 10.64 3.80
CA TYR A 185 -9.13 10.28 4.80
C TYR A 185 -9.76 9.74 6.08
N LEU A 186 -10.78 10.46 6.60
CA LEU A 186 -11.50 10.06 7.81
C LEU A 186 -12.17 8.70 7.62
N TYR A 187 -12.76 8.46 6.44
CA TYR A 187 -13.41 7.20 6.13
C TYR A 187 -12.43 6.01 6.17
N LYS A 188 -11.25 6.16 5.54
CA LYS A 188 -10.21 5.13 5.58
C LYS A 188 -9.70 4.87 7.00
N LEU A 189 -9.55 5.92 7.83
CA LEU A 189 -9.17 5.77 9.24
C LEU A 189 -10.24 5.01 10.04
N CYS A 190 -11.53 5.27 9.81
CA CYS A 190 -12.61 4.50 10.42
C CYS A 190 -12.54 3.01 10.05
N TYR A 191 -12.25 2.69 8.79
CA TYR A 191 -12.06 1.30 8.33
C TYR A 191 -10.89 0.62 9.03
N ILE A 192 -9.77 1.32 9.19
CA ILE A 192 -8.59 0.80 9.89
C ILE A 192 -8.93 0.51 11.35
N LEU A 193 -9.58 1.44 12.06
CA LEU A 193 -9.97 1.26 13.46
C LEU A 193 -10.97 0.10 13.64
N LEU A 194 -11.97 0.02 12.76
CA LEU A 194 -12.97 -1.05 12.78
C LEU A 194 -12.34 -2.41 12.51
N GLY A 195 -11.48 -2.50 11.50
CA GLY A 195 -10.73 -3.71 11.17
C GLY A 195 -9.83 -4.17 12.32
N LEU A 196 -9.12 -3.23 12.97
CA LEU A 196 -8.32 -3.51 14.17
C LEU A 196 -9.17 -4.03 15.32
N ALA A 197 -10.34 -3.42 15.59
CA ALA A 197 -11.25 -3.88 16.64
C ALA A 197 -11.76 -5.32 16.37
N ILE A 198 -12.11 -5.63 15.11
CA ILE A 198 -12.53 -6.98 14.71
C ILE A 198 -11.38 -7.97 14.89
N THR A 199 -10.18 -7.66 14.37
CA THR A 199 -9.01 -8.56 14.52
C THR A 199 -8.70 -8.83 16.00
N ALA A 200 -8.70 -7.81 16.85
CA ALA A 200 -8.47 -7.96 18.28
C ALA A 200 -9.54 -8.83 18.96
N LYS A 201 -10.84 -8.58 18.69
CA LYS A 201 -11.94 -9.38 19.26
C LYS A 201 -11.88 -10.84 18.83
N LEU A 202 -11.60 -11.09 17.56
CA LEU A 202 -11.51 -12.44 16.99
C LEU A 202 -10.28 -13.19 17.54
N MET A 203 -9.21 -12.48 17.91
CA MET A 203 -8.06 -13.04 18.60
C MET A 203 -8.33 -13.38 20.07
N LEU A 204 -9.13 -12.57 20.77
CA LEU A 204 -9.52 -12.80 22.18
C LEU A 204 -10.55 -13.92 22.33
N HIS A 205 -11.51 -14.05 21.41
CA HIS A 205 -12.59 -15.04 21.56
C HIS A 205 -12.09 -16.51 21.45
N GLU A 206 -10.91 -16.73 20.88
CA GLU A 206 -10.23 -18.03 20.87
C GLU A 206 -9.59 -18.42 22.21
N GLU A 207 -9.60 -17.57 23.23
CA GLU A 207 -9.13 -17.91 24.59
C GLU A 207 -10.03 -18.96 25.29
N ILE A 208 -11.22 -19.24 24.73
CA ILE A 208 -12.28 -20.03 25.37
C ILE A 208 -12.42 -21.45 24.77
N LYS A 209 -11.63 -21.81 23.74
CA LYS A 209 -11.61 -23.15 23.13
C LYS A 209 -10.25 -23.82 23.29
#